data_AF-A0A934H665-F1
#
_entry.id   AF-A0A934H665-F1
#
_cell.length_a   1.000
_cell.length_b   1.000
_cell.length_c   1.000
_cell.angle_alpha   90.00
_cell.angle_beta   90.00
_cell.angle_gamma   90.00
#
_symmetry.space_group_name_H-M   'P 1'
#
loop_
_entity.id
_entity.type
_entity.pdbx_description
1 polymer ?
#
loop_
_entity_poly.entity_id
_entity_poly.type
_entity_poly.pdbx_seq_one_letter_code
_entity_poly.pdbx_strand_id
1 'polypeptide(L)' 'MSDEETAKVEEKKPASFVTICGRVFHADPDYFPQAEYRGRRIYLCTDSCLGAFLSDPDRFVAAHKKSYKKDGE' A
#
# COMPACT_ATOMS: atom_id res chain seq x y z
N MET A 1 13.08 -4.98 31.62
CA MET A 1 13.57 -5.78 30.48
C MET A 1 12.61 -5.54 29.34
N SER A 2 13.15 -5.13 28.20
CA SER A 2 12.53 -5.00 26.88
C SER A 2 11.29 -4.11 26.78
N ASP A 3 11.61 -2.84 26.60
CA ASP A 3 10.96 -1.88 25.71
C ASP A 3 9.67 -2.39 25.02
N GLU A 4 8.55 -2.09 25.66
CA GLU A 4 7.22 -2.09 25.09
C GLU A 4 7.16 -0.89 24.13
N GLU A 5 7.80 -1.04 22.96
CA GLU A 5 7.76 -0.06 21.88
C GLU A 5 6.34 -0.09 21.29
N THR A 6 5.42 0.53 22.03
CA THR A 6 4.14 1.01 21.54
C THR A 6 4.47 2.00 20.41
N ALA A 7 4.46 1.47 19.19
CA ALA A 7 4.53 2.25 17.96
C ALA A 7 3.27 3.12 17.86
N LYS A 8 3.34 4.26 18.55
CA LYS A 8 2.86 5.59 18.19
C LYS A 8 1.79 5.58 17.08
N VAL A 9 0.54 5.35 17.50
CA VAL A 9 -0.63 5.75 16.73
C VAL A 9 -0.70 7.28 16.77
N GLU A 10 -0.04 7.96 15.83
CA GLU A 10 -0.20 9.40 15.64
C GLU A 10 -1.43 9.68 14.78
N GLU A 11 -2.43 10.24 15.44
CA GLU A 11 -3.66 10.79 14.89
C GLU A 11 -3.35 11.82 13.76
N LYS A 12 -3.45 11.40 12.50
CA LYS A 12 -3.41 12.33 11.35
C LYS A 12 -4.44 11.97 10.30
N LYS A 13 -5.62 12.60 10.42
CA LYS A 13 -6.64 12.92 9.39
C LYS A 13 -6.74 11.88 8.25
N PRO A 14 -7.86 11.12 8.10
CA PRO A 14 -7.91 9.95 7.24
C PRO A 14 -7.51 10.31 5.81
N ALA A 15 -6.31 9.89 5.42
CA ALA A 15 -5.83 10.07 4.06
C ALA A 15 -6.56 9.06 3.19
N SER A 16 -7.32 9.53 2.20
CA SER A 16 -7.91 8.65 1.21
C SER A 16 -6.81 8.14 0.28
N PHE A 17 -6.53 6.84 0.27
CA PHE A 17 -5.51 6.24 -0.60
C PHE A 17 -6.08 5.10 -1.45
N VAL A 18 -5.49 4.89 -2.63
CA VAL A 18 -5.87 3.81 -3.53
C VAL A 18 -4.92 2.65 -3.30
N THR A 19 -5.48 1.52 -2.89
CA THR A 19 -4.72 0.26 -2.87
C THR A 19 -4.54 -0.27 -4.28
N ILE A 20 -3.52 -1.10 -4.45
CA ILE A 20 -3.30 -1.83 -5.69
C ILE A 20 -4.50 -2.67 -6.15
N CYS A 21 -5.39 -3.09 -5.25
CA CYS A 21 -6.65 -3.75 -5.63
C CYS A 21 -7.64 -2.83 -6.37
N GLY A 22 -7.33 -1.54 -6.56
CA GLY A 22 -8.17 -0.57 -7.25
C GLY A 22 -9.28 0.02 -6.40
N ARG A 23 -9.29 -0.25 -5.09
CA ARG A 23 -10.24 0.35 -4.14
C ARG A 23 -9.61 1.55 -3.44
N VAL A 24 -10.42 2.59 -3.26
CA VAL A 24 -10.12 3.74 -2.41
C VAL A 24 -10.48 3.38 -0.98
N PHE A 25 -9.54 3.56 -0.05
CA PHE A 25 -9.76 3.41 1.38
C PHE A 25 -9.68 4.78 2.04
N HIS A 26 -10.55 5.02 3.02
CA HIS A 26 -10.57 6.24 3.84
C HIS A 26 -10.08 5.88 5.25
N ALA A 27 -8.81 5.53 5.36
CA ALA A 27 -8.21 5.05 6.60
C ALA A 27 -6.74 5.46 6.65
N ASP A 28 -6.12 5.28 7.79
CA ASP A 28 -4.71 5.56 7.97
C ASP A 28 -3.85 4.54 7.19
N PRO A 29 -3.06 4.98 6.20
CA PRO A 29 -2.24 4.10 5.36
C PRO A 29 -1.12 3.39 6.14
N ASP A 30 -0.84 3.82 7.37
CA ASP A 30 0.18 3.25 8.24
C ASP A 30 -0.22 1.86 8.77
N TYR A 31 -1.53 1.61 8.94
CA TYR A 31 -2.05 0.30 9.33
C TYR A 31 -2.07 -0.71 8.19
N PHE A 32 -1.79 -0.26 6.96
CA PHE A 32 -1.83 -1.11 5.78
C PHE A 32 -0.40 -1.44 5.33
N PRO A 33 -0.15 -2.69 4.91
CA PRO A 33 1.14 -3.05 4.36
C PRO A 33 1.43 -2.19 3.12
N GLN A 34 2.57 -1.52 3.13
CA GLN A 34 3.03 -0.66 2.04
C GLN A 34 4.40 -1.14 1.56
N ALA A 35 4.59 -1.12 0.25
CA ALA A 35 5.81 -1.59 -0.39
C ALA A 35 6.32 -0.54 -1.38
N GLU A 36 7.65 -0.43 -1.50
CA GLU A 36 8.25 0.42 -2.51
C GLU A 36 8.49 -0.37 -3.80
N TYR A 37 7.98 0.14 -4.92
CA TYR A 37 8.11 -0.47 -6.23
C TYR A 37 8.49 0.57 -7.28
N ARG A 38 9.66 0.39 -7.91
CA ARG A 38 10.18 1.31 -8.95
C ARG A 38 10.16 2.78 -8.51
N GLY A 39 10.52 3.05 -7.25
CA GLY A 39 10.54 4.41 -6.68
C GLY A 39 9.15 5.00 -6.38
N ARG A 40 8.10 4.16 -6.33
CA ARG A 40 6.76 4.56 -5.93
C ARG A 40 6.28 3.69 -4.77
N ARG A 41 5.66 4.31 -3.76
CA ARG A 41 5.02 3.58 -2.68
C ARG A 41 3.67 3.03 -3.16
N ILE A 42 3.46 1.76 -2.90
CA ILE A 42 2.24 1.01 -3.24
C ILE A 42 1.62 0.54 -1.94
N TYR A 43 0.32 0.82 -1.79
CA TYR A 43 -0.47 0.38 -0.65
C TYR A 43 -1.19 -0.93 -0.97
N LEU A 44 -1.09 -1.90 -0.08
CA LEU A 44 -1.69 -3.22 -0.19
C LEU A 44 -2.79 -3.32 0.87
N CYS A 45 -3.88 -4.03 0.55
CA CYS A 45 -5.02 -4.14 1.45
C CYS A 45 -4.83 -5.21 2.55
N THR A 46 -3.94 -6.18 2.34
CA THR A 46 -3.70 -7.31 3.25
C THR A 46 -2.27 -7.85 3.11
N ASP A 47 -1.82 -8.59 4.13
CA ASP A 47 -0.55 -9.33 4.10
C ASP A 47 -0.48 -10.36 2.97
N SER A 48 -1.62 -10.97 2.60
CA SER A 48 -1.67 -11.88 1.45
C SER A 48 -1.31 -11.17 0.14
N CYS A 49 -1.75 -9.92 -0.03
CA CYS A 49 -1.35 -9.10 -1.17
C CYS A 49 0.13 -8.74 -1.10
N LEU A 50 0.67 -8.43 0.10
CA LEU A 50 2.10 -8.19 0.28
C LEU A 50 2.92 -9.43 -0.12
N GLY A 51 2.54 -10.63 0.31
CA GLY A 51 3.22 -11.87 -0.08
C GLY A 51 3.18 -12.16 -1.59
N ALA A 52 2.03 -11.91 -2.22
CA ALA A 52 1.89 -12.03 -3.68
C ALA A 52 2.76 -11.00 -4.42
N PHE A 53 2.80 -9.76 -3.89
CA PHE A 53 3.66 -8.70 -4.41
C PHE A 53 5.14 -9.02 -4.22
N LEU A 54 5.58 -9.55 -3.07
CA LEU A 54 6.97 -9.93 -2.84
C LEU A 54 7.42 -11.09 -3.74
N SER A 55 6.51 -12.00 -4.08
CA SER A 55 6.78 -13.11 -4.98
C SER A 55 7.00 -12.62 -6.42
N ASP A 56 6.12 -11.73 -6.91
CA ASP A 56 6.13 -11.29 -8.30
C ASP A 56 5.60 -9.85 -8.42
N PRO A 57 6.40 -8.84 -8.04
CA PRO A 57 5.91 -7.47 -7.90
C PRO A 57 5.57 -6.85 -9.25
N ASP A 58 6.34 -7.20 -10.30
CA ASP A 58 6.12 -6.70 -11.65
C ASP A 58 4.80 -7.17 -12.23
N ARG A 59 4.51 -8.47 -12.09
CA ARG A 59 3.26 -9.08 -12.55
C ARG A 59 2.06 -8.62 -11.74
N PHE A 60 2.21 -8.52 -10.43
CA PHE A 60 1.15 -8.06 -9.53
C PHE A 60 0.77 -6.60 -9.81
N VAL A 61 1.76 -5.71 -9.95
CA VAL A 61 1.55 -4.32 -10.33
C VAL A 61 1.02 -4.20 -11.75
N ALA A 62 1.51 -4.99 -12.71
CA ALA A 62 1.01 -5.00 -14.08
C ALA A 62 -0.48 -5.39 -14.16
N ALA A 63 -0.91 -6.40 -13.40
CA ALA A 63 -2.31 -6.82 -13.33
C ALA A 63 -3.23 -5.72 -12.79
N HIS A 64 -2.71 -4.90 -11.87
CA HIS A 64 -3.43 -3.82 -11.20
C HIS A 64 -3.13 -2.41 -11.76
N LYS A 65 -2.30 -2.32 -12.82
CA LYS A 65 -1.82 -1.07 -13.43
C LYS A 65 -2.89 -0.27 -14.17
N LYS A 66 -4.12 -0.79 -14.28
CA LYS A 66 -5.24 -0.09 -14.94
C LYS A 66 -5.54 1.27 -14.29
N SER A 67 -5.25 1.45 -13.00
CA SER A 67 -5.35 2.76 -12.33
C SER A 67 -4.08 3.64 -12.44
N TYR A 68 -2.95 3.09 -12.89
CA TYR A 68 -1.66 3.80 -12.99
C TYR A 68 -1.49 4.58 -14.31
N LYS A 69 -2.33 4.30 -15.32
CA LYS A 69 -2.33 4.99 -16.62
C LYS A 69 -3.58 5.86 -16.77
N LYS A 70 -3.58 7.07 -16.22
CA LYS A 70 -4.41 8.15 -16.79
C LYS A 70 -3.81 9.54 -16.62
N ASP A 71 -2.50 9.66 -16.77
CA ASP A 71 -1.83 10.95 -16.99
C ASP A 71 -0.73 10.74 -18.04
N GLY A 72 -0.97 11.23 -19.25
CA GLY A 72 0.00 11.19 -20.34
C GLY A 72 -0.59 10.75 -21.68
N GLU A 73 -1.52 11.54 -22.23
CA GLU A 73 -1.61 11.79 -23.67
C GLU A 73 -1.64 13.31 -23.88
#